data_AF-A0A7C4IDQ4-F1
#
_entry.id   AF-A0A7C4IDQ4-F1
#
_cell.length_a   1.000
_cell.length_b   1.000
_cell.length_c   1.000
_cell.angle_alpha   90.00
_cell.angle_beta   90.00
_cell.angle_gamma   90.00
#
_symmetry.space_group_name_H-M   'P 1'
#
loop_
_entity.id
_entity.type
_entity.pdbx_description
1 polymer ?
#
loop_
_entity_poly.entity_id
_entity_poly.type
_entity_poly.pdbx_seq_one_letter_code
_entity_poly.pdbx_strand_id
1 'polypeptide(L)'
;MMLDILRVVAGKDKIILPVSYDTVLSRAQRYGQLLERQISPEGTFPPTGRSLAYRFGAFQLLAQLALQKNLPASLTPAQVRCALGAVIQKNINMPGTFDSQGFLNIGFAGHQPSIGENYISTGSLYLCAAIFLPLGLPANDQFWTAKEEQWTAKKIYQGIDLSADKAIG
;
A
#
# COMPACT_ATOMS: atom_id res chain seq x y z
N MET A 1 5.91 -2.80 -9.55
CA MET A 1 7.13 -3.14 -10.30
C MET A 1 7.14 -4.59 -10.79
N MET A 2 7.04 -5.62 -9.94
CA MET A 2 7.07 -7.02 -10.40
C MET A 2 5.92 -7.36 -11.35
N LEU A 3 4.69 -6.93 -11.04
CA LEU A 3 3.54 -7.13 -11.92
C LEU A 3 3.72 -6.48 -13.30
N ASP A 4 4.36 -5.31 -13.36
CA ASP A 4 4.62 -4.63 -14.63
C ASP A 4 5.58 -5.43 -15.50
N ILE A 5 6.68 -5.89 -14.90
CA ILE A 5 7.71 -6.69 -15.58
C ILE A 5 7.09 -7.98 -16.12
N LEU A 6 6.39 -8.73 -15.26
CA LEU A 6 5.77 -9.99 -15.66
C LEU A 6 4.72 -9.80 -16.75
N ARG A 7 3.91 -8.74 -16.68
CA ARG A 7 2.93 -8.41 -17.74
C ARG A 7 3.60 -8.16 -19.09
N VAL A 8 4.72 -7.43 -19.11
CA VAL A 8 5.46 -7.14 -20.35
C VAL A 8 6.14 -8.40 -20.91
N VAL A 9 6.65 -9.25 -20.03
CA VAL A 9 7.44 -10.43 -20.39
C VAL A 9 6.59 -11.65 -20.75
N ALA A 10 5.40 -11.81 -20.15
CA ALA A 10 4.54 -12.98 -20.35
C ALA A 10 4.09 -13.19 -21.81
N GLY A 11 4.15 -12.15 -22.66
CA GLY A 11 3.85 -12.22 -24.09
C GLY A 11 5.08 -12.33 -25.00
N LYS A 12 6.25 -12.72 -24.48
CA LYS A 12 7.49 -12.82 -25.26
C LYS A 12 7.91 -14.28 -25.43
N ASP A 13 7.86 -14.77 -26.67
CA ASP A 13 8.13 -16.17 -27.04
C ASP A 13 9.48 -16.73 -26.59
N LYS A 14 10.46 -15.86 -26.31
CA LYS A 14 11.82 -16.24 -25.89
C LYS A 14 12.01 -16.33 -24.38
N ILE A 15 10.99 -16.06 -23.57
CA ILE A 15 11.11 -16.05 -22.10
C ILE A 15 10.11 -17.03 -21.50
N ILE A 16 10.63 -18.12 -20.93
CA ILE A 16 9.83 -19.10 -20.18
C ILE A 16 9.80 -18.65 -18.73
N LEU A 17 8.61 -18.28 -18.25
CA LEU A 17 8.41 -17.92 -16.84
C LEU A 17 8.07 -19.18 -16.02
N PRO A 18 8.68 -19.37 -14.84
CA PRO A 18 8.38 -20.52 -13.97
C PRO A 18 6.98 -20.43 -13.33
N VAL A 19 6.34 -19.27 -13.41
CA VAL A 19 4.99 -19.00 -12.89
C VAL A 19 4.28 -18.06 -13.84
N SER A 20 2.99 -18.31 -14.09
CA SER A 20 2.19 -17.46 -14.97
C SER A 20 1.95 -16.06 -14.37
N TYR A 21 1.73 -15.08 -15.22
CA TYR A 21 1.31 -13.74 -14.79
C TYR A 21 0.04 -13.80 -13.93
N ASP A 22 -0.96 -14.59 -14.34
CA ASP A 22 -2.24 -14.70 -13.64
C ASP A 22 -2.10 -15.29 -12.24
N THR A 23 -1.23 -16.29 -12.08
CA THR A 23 -0.90 -16.85 -10.76
C THR A 23 -0.26 -15.79 -9.86
N VAL A 24 0.66 -14.98 -10.38
CA VAL A 24 1.27 -13.90 -9.61
C VAL A 24 0.28 -12.77 -9.30
N LEU A 25 -0.60 -12.44 -10.25
CA LEU A 25 -1.65 -11.44 -10.06
C LEU A 25 -2.64 -11.86 -8.97
N SER A 26 -3.10 -13.13 -8.96
CA SER A 26 -3.97 -13.68 -7.92
C SER A 26 -3.33 -13.58 -6.53
N ARG A 27 -2.04 -13.94 -6.42
CA ARG A 27 -1.27 -13.79 -5.18
C ARG A 27 -1.11 -12.32 -4.76
N ALA A 28 -0.87 -11.44 -5.71
CA ALA A 28 -0.74 -10.01 -5.45
C ALA A 28 -2.06 -9.41 -4.96
N GLN A 29 -3.18 -9.76 -5.58
CA GLN A 29 -4.52 -9.37 -5.13
C GLN A 29 -4.81 -9.83 -3.70
N ARG A 30 -4.49 -11.10 -3.39
CA ARG A 30 -4.63 -11.63 -2.04
C ARG A 30 -3.76 -10.86 -1.05
N TYR A 31 -2.51 -10.58 -1.39
CA TYR A 31 -1.64 -9.81 -0.52
C TYR A 31 -2.11 -8.35 -0.37
N GLY A 32 -2.70 -7.76 -1.41
CA GLY A 32 -3.37 -6.45 -1.34
C GLY A 32 -4.52 -6.41 -0.34
N GLN A 33 -5.35 -7.46 -0.27
CA GLN A 33 -6.39 -7.60 0.77
C GLN A 33 -5.77 -7.65 2.16
N LEU A 34 -4.69 -8.42 2.34
CA LEU A 34 -4.01 -8.51 3.63
C LEU A 34 -3.41 -7.17 4.06
N LEU A 35 -2.79 -6.44 3.14
CA LEU A 35 -2.28 -5.09 3.40
C LEU A 35 -3.41 -4.16 3.84
N GLU A 36 -4.53 -4.11 3.12
CA GLU A 36 -5.67 -3.27 3.49
C GLU A 36 -6.23 -3.64 4.89
N ARG A 37 -6.31 -4.93 5.20
CA ARG A 37 -6.79 -5.43 6.50
C ARG A 37 -5.84 -5.13 7.65
N GLN A 38 -4.54 -4.92 7.39
CA GLN A 38 -3.55 -4.54 8.40
C GLN A 38 -3.67 -3.07 8.84
N ILE A 39 -4.39 -2.24 8.08
CA ILE A 39 -4.61 -0.84 8.43
C ILE A 39 -5.64 -0.80 9.56
N SER A 40 -5.22 -0.38 10.75
CA SER A 40 -6.09 -0.21 11.91
C SER A 40 -7.17 0.86 11.65
N PRO A 41 -8.25 0.92 12.46
CA PRO A 41 -9.24 1.99 12.37
C PRO A 41 -8.66 3.41 12.50
N GLU A 42 -7.48 3.56 13.13
CA GLU A 42 -6.76 4.81 13.33
C GLU A 42 -5.76 5.15 12.21
N GLY A 43 -5.66 4.31 11.16
CA GLY A 43 -4.68 4.48 10.08
C GLY A 43 -3.26 4.10 10.47
N THR A 44 -3.07 3.34 11.57
CA THR A 44 -1.78 2.74 11.93
C THR A 44 -1.67 1.34 11.32
N PHE A 45 -0.45 0.79 11.29
CA PHE A 45 -0.20 -0.57 10.84
C PHE A 45 1.02 -1.14 11.59
N PRO A 46 1.16 -2.47 11.71
CA PRO A 46 2.24 -3.08 12.48
C PRO A 46 3.64 -2.71 11.92
N PRO A 47 4.59 -2.25 12.77
CA PRO A 47 5.96 -1.98 12.36
C PRO A 47 6.76 -3.28 12.21
N THR A 48 6.48 -4.03 11.15
CA THR A 48 7.05 -5.35 10.91
C THR A 48 7.91 -5.39 9.64
N GLY A 49 8.96 -6.22 9.68
CA GLY A 49 9.87 -6.42 8.56
C GLY A 49 11.03 -5.44 8.52
N ARG A 50 11.76 -5.46 7.40
CA ARG A 50 12.86 -4.54 7.10
C ARG A 50 12.35 -3.31 6.39
N SER A 51 13.17 -2.26 6.30
CA SER A 51 12.86 -1.04 5.56
C SER A 51 11.69 -0.24 6.12
N LEU A 52 11.49 -0.32 7.45
CA LEU A 52 10.48 0.45 8.17
C LEU A 52 10.64 1.96 7.98
N ALA A 53 11.86 2.45 7.74
CA ALA A 53 12.13 3.86 7.46
C ALA A 53 11.39 4.39 6.21
N TYR A 54 10.90 3.51 5.33
CA TYR A 54 10.04 3.89 4.19
C TYR A 54 8.57 4.07 4.58
N ARG A 55 8.22 3.96 5.87
CA ARG A 55 6.91 4.29 6.43
C ARG A 55 5.77 3.61 5.66
N PHE A 56 4.89 4.41 5.05
CA PHE A 56 3.74 3.98 4.29
C PHE A 56 4.07 3.44 2.89
N GLY A 57 5.35 3.39 2.49
CA GLY A 57 5.82 2.66 1.32
C GLY A 57 5.49 1.16 1.36
N ALA A 58 5.23 0.61 2.57
CA ALA A 58 4.73 -0.75 2.76
C ALA A 58 3.45 -1.05 1.94
N PHE A 59 2.66 -0.03 1.61
CA PHE A 59 1.41 -0.17 0.86
C PHE A 59 1.56 0.00 -0.66
N GLN A 60 2.80 -0.02 -1.18
CA GLN A 60 3.09 0.12 -2.61
C GLN A 60 2.26 -0.85 -3.47
N LEU A 61 2.14 -2.12 -3.06
CA LEU A 61 1.39 -3.09 -3.86
C LEU A 61 -0.11 -2.77 -3.91
N LEU A 62 -0.72 -2.41 -2.78
CA LEU A 62 -2.14 -2.06 -2.72
C LEU A 62 -2.43 -0.82 -3.60
N ALA A 63 -1.56 0.20 -3.49
CA ALA A 63 -1.56 1.38 -4.33
C ALA A 63 -1.40 1.04 -5.82
N GLN A 64 -0.53 0.09 -6.16
CA GLN A 64 -0.34 -0.39 -7.53
C GLN A 64 -1.56 -1.13 -8.08
N LEU A 65 -2.20 -2.00 -7.29
CA LEU A 65 -3.41 -2.70 -7.72
C LEU A 65 -4.54 -1.72 -8.02
N ALA A 66 -4.67 -0.65 -7.24
CA ALA A 66 -5.61 0.44 -7.51
C ALA A 66 -5.29 1.15 -8.84
N LEU A 67 -4.04 1.58 -9.04
CA LEU A 67 -3.60 2.22 -10.29
C LEU A 67 -3.88 1.33 -11.52
N GLN A 68 -3.60 0.03 -11.42
CA GLN A 68 -3.77 -0.91 -12.52
C GLN A 68 -5.20 -1.42 -12.70
N LYS A 69 -6.15 -0.95 -11.88
CA LYS A 69 -7.54 -1.44 -11.86
C LYS A 69 -7.66 -2.96 -11.64
N ASN A 70 -6.74 -3.50 -10.85
CA ASN A 70 -6.59 -4.92 -10.55
C ASN A 70 -6.98 -5.26 -9.09
N LEU A 71 -7.72 -4.38 -8.40
CA LEU A 71 -8.22 -4.68 -7.05
C LEU A 71 -9.10 -5.94 -7.07
N PRO A 72 -9.00 -6.83 -6.07
CA PRO A 72 -9.92 -7.95 -5.94
C PRO A 72 -11.33 -7.45 -5.63
N ALA A 73 -12.35 -8.23 -5.99
CA ALA A 73 -13.76 -7.85 -5.85
C ALA A 73 -14.20 -7.44 -4.44
N SER A 74 -13.47 -7.86 -3.39
CA SER A 74 -13.76 -7.47 -2.01
C SER A 74 -13.28 -6.07 -1.63
N LEU A 75 -12.49 -5.41 -2.48
CA LEU A 75 -11.93 -4.08 -2.23
C LEU A 75 -12.41 -3.11 -3.30
N THR A 76 -13.16 -2.09 -2.87
CA THR A 76 -13.57 -1.01 -3.77
C THR A 76 -12.45 0.04 -3.89
N PRO A 77 -12.37 0.78 -5.01
CA PRO A 77 -11.42 1.89 -5.14
C PRO A 77 -11.55 2.94 -4.03
N ALA A 78 -12.78 3.29 -3.63
CA ALA A 78 -13.04 4.25 -2.55
C ALA A 78 -12.54 3.76 -1.20
N GLN A 79 -12.78 2.49 -0.88
CA GLN A 79 -12.30 1.86 0.34
C GLN A 79 -10.77 1.94 0.42
N VAL A 80 -10.07 1.60 -0.67
CA VAL A 80 -8.61 1.68 -0.73
C VAL A 80 -8.12 3.12 -0.64
N ARG A 81 -8.76 4.07 -1.32
CA ARG A 81 -8.44 5.52 -1.19
C ARG A 81 -8.48 5.95 0.27
N CYS A 82 -9.58 5.66 0.97
CA CYS A 82 -9.76 6.05 2.36
C CYS A 82 -8.73 5.39 3.30
N ALA A 83 -8.45 4.09 3.11
CA ALA A 83 -7.46 3.37 3.92
C ALA A 83 -6.05 3.95 3.74
N LEU A 84 -5.59 4.11 2.50
CA LEU A 84 -4.28 4.69 2.19
C LEU A 84 -4.17 6.13 2.68
N GLY A 85 -5.23 6.93 2.49
CA GLY A 85 -5.32 8.30 2.99
C GLY A 85 -5.14 8.36 4.51
N ALA A 86 -5.79 7.48 5.27
CA ALA A 86 -5.64 7.41 6.72
C ALA A 86 -4.20 7.09 7.14
N VAL A 87 -3.54 6.14 6.46
CA VAL A 87 -2.13 5.78 6.73
C VAL A 87 -1.18 6.95 6.47
N ILE A 88 -1.36 7.63 5.33
CA ILE A 88 -0.56 8.81 4.96
C ILE A 88 -0.73 9.89 6.02
N GLN A 89 -1.98 10.27 6.30
CA GLN A 89 -2.30 11.30 7.29
C GLN A 89 -1.75 10.96 8.68
N LYS A 90 -1.85 9.69 9.10
CA LYS A 90 -1.29 9.27 10.38
C LYS A 90 0.22 9.48 10.44
N ASN A 91 0.95 9.10 9.40
CA ASN A 91 2.42 9.14 9.38
C ASN A 91 2.98 10.56 9.23
N ILE A 92 2.45 11.36 8.30
CA ILE A 92 2.97 12.71 8.04
C ILE A 92 2.74 13.66 9.22
N ASN A 93 1.68 13.42 10.00
CA ASN A 93 1.35 14.23 11.18
C ASN A 93 2.02 13.73 12.47
N MET A 94 2.84 12.67 12.43
CA MET A 94 3.59 12.26 13.62
C MET A 94 4.65 13.31 13.97
N PRO A 95 4.79 13.69 15.25
CA PRO A 95 5.83 14.60 15.70
C PRO A 95 7.23 14.14 15.28
N GLY A 96 8.00 15.05 14.70
CA GLY A 96 9.37 14.78 14.24
C GLY A 96 9.48 14.00 12.93
N THR A 97 8.38 13.76 12.20
CA THR A 97 8.46 13.14 10.86
C THR A 97 9.27 14.00 9.88
N PHE A 98 9.12 15.31 9.96
CA PHE A 98 9.89 16.27 9.17
C PHE A 98 10.89 17.02 10.05
N ASP A 99 12.05 17.35 9.48
CA ASP A 99 13.01 18.26 10.09
C ASP A 99 12.60 19.74 9.90
N SER A 100 13.42 20.66 10.40
CA SER A 100 13.17 22.11 10.28
C SER A 100 13.18 22.63 8.83
N GLN A 101 13.69 21.85 7.87
CA GLN A 101 13.74 22.18 6.45
C GLN A 101 12.62 21.49 5.65
N GLY A 102 11.78 20.68 6.29
CA GLY A 102 10.70 19.95 5.65
C GLY A 102 11.12 18.62 5.01
N PHE A 103 12.33 18.12 5.28
CA PHE A 103 12.76 16.80 4.83
C PHE A 103 12.35 15.71 5.82
N LEU A 104 12.16 14.49 5.31
CA LEU A 104 11.86 13.35 6.17
C LEU A 104 13.06 13.03 7.08
N ASN A 105 12.77 12.86 8.38
CA ASN A 105 13.69 12.26 9.32
C ASN A 105 13.66 10.74 9.21
N ILE A 106 14.81 10.09 9.45
CA ILE A 106 14.88 8.62 9.55
C ILE A 106 13.99 8.17 10.71
N GLY A 107 13.06 7.26 10.42
CA GLY A 107 12.15 6.67 11.39
C GLY A 107 10.89 6.10 10.74
N PHE A 108 10.09 5.38 11.52
CA PHE A 108 8.80 4.83 11.09
C PHE A 108 7.65 5.80 11.39
N ALA A 109 7.60 6.36 12.61
CA ALA A 109 6.60 7.31 13.08
C ALA A 109 7.32 8.40 13.91
N GLY A 110 7.65 9.55 13.29
CA GLY A 110 8.58 10.53 13.87
C GLY A 110 10.05 10.25 13.58
N HIS A 111 10.95 10.76 14.42
CA HIS A 111 12.41 10.57 14.30
C HIS A 111 12.89 9.41 15.18
N GLN A 112 13.28 8.31 14.53
CA GLN A 112 13.68 7.04 15.16
C GLN A 112 14.90 6.47 14.41
N PRO A 113 16.08 7.09 14.58
CA PRO A 113 17.25 6.80 13.74
C PRO A 113 17.72 5.35 13.80
N SER A 114 17.55 4.66 14.94
CA SER A 114 17.94 3.26 15.13
C SER A 114 17.20 2.26 14.24
N ILE A 115 16.09 2.67 13.59
CA ILE A 115 15.37 1.85 12.62
C ILE A 115 16.09 1.82 11.25
N GLY A 116 16.91 2.82 10.95
CA GLY A 116 17.60 2.91 9.68
C GLY A 116 18.68 1.84 9.53
N GLU A 117 18.59 1.04 8.46
CA GLU A 117 19.71 0.18 8.06
C GLU A 117 20.89 1.00 7.49
N ASN A 118 22.09 0.39 7.43
CA ASN A 118 23.34 1.08 7.05
C ASN A 118 23.33 1.80 5.68
N TYR A 119 22.39 1.46 4.80
CA TYR A 119 22.23 2.06 3.47
C TYR A 119 21.14 3.15 3.42
N ILE A 120 20.46 3.43 4.53
CA ILE A 120 19.40 4.43 4.61
C ILE A 120 20.01 5.83 4.59
N SER A 121 19.45 6.66 3.73
CA SER A 121 19.70 8.10 3.65
C SER A 121 18.38 8.86 3.59
N THR A 122 18.40 10.16 3.87
CA THR A 122 17.21 11.02 3.73
C THR A 122 16.54 10.87 2.36
N GLY A 123 17.32 10.75 1.27
CA GLY A 123 16.77 10.53 -0.07
C GLY A 123 16.02 9.21 -0.21
N SER A 124 16.53 8.12 0.39
CA SER A 124 15.87 6.81 0.32
C SER A 124 14.51 6.77 1.03
N LEU A 125 14.28 7.66 2.02
CA LEU A 125 13.01 7.71 2.77
C LEU A 125 11.82 8.01 1.86
N TYR A 126 12.05 8.68 0.73
CA TYR A 126 11.01 9.01 -0.25
C TYR A 126 10.53 7.80 -1.06
N LEU A 127 11.08 6.61 -0.85
CA LEU A 127 10.42 5.37 -1.29
C LEU A 127 9.01 5.21 -0.67
N CYS A 128 8.72 5.91 0.43
CA CYS A 128 7.35 6.04 0.94
C CYS A 128 6.36 6.57 -0.12
N ALA A 129 6.81 7.41 -1.04
CA ALA A 129 5.98 8.03 -2.07
C ALA A 129 5.37 7.01 -3.06
N ALA A 130 5.83 5.76 -3.05
CA ALA A 130 5.22 4.69 -3.83
C ALA A 130 3.76 4.38 -3.43
N ILE A 131 3.28 4.87 -2.28
CA ILE A 131 1.85 4.84 -1.95
C ILE A 131 1.01 5.72 -2.88
N PHE A 132 1.60 6.75 -3.50
CA PHE A 132 0.92 7.72 -4.36
C PHE A 132 0.76 7.25 -5.80
N LEU A 133 1.06 5.98 -6.11
CA LEU A 133 0.84 5.42 -7.45
C LEU A 133 -0.57 5.69 -8.02
N PRO A 134 -1.68 5.70 -7.24
CA PRO A 134 -3.00 6.04 -7.74
C PRO A 134 -3.13 7.45 -8.33
N LEU A 135 -2.21 8.39 -8.05
CA LEU A 135 -2.18 9.70 -8.72
C LEU A 135 -2.02 9.61 -10.25
N GLY A 136 -1.62 8.45 -10.77
CA GLY A 136 -1.65 8.16 -12.22
C GLY A 136 -3.04 7.88 -12.79
N LEU A 137 -4.09 7.78 -11.97
CA LEU A 137 -5.47 7.58 -12.43
C LEU A 137 -6.09 8.89 -12.94
N PRO A 138 -6.97 8.83 -13.96
CA PRO A 138 -7.73 10.00 -14.43
C PRO A 138 -8.54 10.66 -13.30
N ALA A 139 -8.70 11.99 -13.34
CA ALA A 139 -9.42 12.73 -12.30
C ALA A 139 -10.89 12.29 -12.11
N ASN A 140 -11.52 11.72 -13.14
CA ASN A 140 -12.88 11.20 -13.09
C ASN A 140 -12.98 9.71 -12.69
N ASP A 141 -11.86 9.05 -12.37
CA ASP A 141 -11.87 7.65 -11.95
C ASP A 141 -12.68 7.45 -10.66
N GLN A 142 -13.30 6.28 -10.50
CA GLN A 142 -14.06 5.95 -9.29
C GLN A 142 -13.19 5.99 -8.04
N PHE A 143 -11.88 5.74 -8.16
CA PHE A 143 -10.94 5.92 -7.07
C PHE A 143 -11.04 7.33 -6.46
N TRP A 144 -11.32 8.37 -7.23
CA TRP A 144 -11.44 9.75 -6.76
C TRP A 144 -12.88 10.21 -6.54
N THR A 145 -13.81 9.77 -7.39
CA THR A 145 -15.17 10.32 -7.44
C THR A 145 -16.18 9.55 -6.60
N ALA A 146 -15.94 8.27 -6.31
CA ALA A 146 -16.86 7.49 -5.50
C ALA A 146 -16.90 8.02 -4.05
N LYS A 147 -18.07 7.90 -3.42
CA LYS A 147 -18.29 8.27 -2.01
C LYS A 147 -17.30 7.53 -1.12
N GLU A 148 -16.82 8.21 -0.08
CA GLU A 148 -15.93 7.60 0.91
C GLU A 148 -16.52 6.31 1.48
N GLU A 149 -15.66 5.31 1.60
CA GLU A 149 -16.00 4.02 2.18
C GLU A 149 -15.00 3.65 3.28
N GLN A 150 -15.49 3.00 4.34
CA GLN A 150 -14.64 2.49 5.41
C GLN A 150 -13.88 1.24 4.97
N TRP A 151 -12.63 1.12 5.43
CA TRP A 151 -11.81 -0.08 5.22
C TRP A 151 -12.14 -1.19 6.21
N THR A 152 -11.65 -2.39 5.93
CA THR A 152 -12.08 -3.63 6.59
C THR A 152 -11.96 -3.55 8.12
N ALA A 153 -10.81 -3.15 8.66
CA ALA A 153 -10.65 -3.07 10.11
C ALA A 153 -11.60 -2.05 10.72
N LYS A 154 -11.75 -0.87 10.10
CA LYS A 154 -12.67 0.17 10.58
C LYS A 154 -14.12 -0.32 10.64
N LYS A 155 -14.56 -1.09 9.65
CA LYS A 155 -15.88 -1.75 9.65
C LYS A 155 -16.01 -2.75 10.81
N ILE A 156 -15.05 -3.66 10.96
CA ILE A 156 -15.05 -4.71 12.00
C ILE A 156 -15.09 -4.09 13.41
N TYR A 157 -14.26 -3.08 13.68
CA TYR A 157 -14.22 -2.41 14.98
C TYR A 157 -15.47 -1.55 15.29
N GLN A 158 -16.35 -1.35 14.30
CA GLN A 158 -17.67 -0.75 14.48
C GLN A 158 -18.79 -1.79 14.65
N GLY A 159 -18.45 -3.08 14.69
CA GLY A 159 -19.42 -4.17 14.80
C GLY A 159 -20.16 -4.47 13.50
N ILE A 160 -19.67 -3.99 12.35
CA ILE A 160 -20.24 -4.33 11.04
C ILE A 160 -19.84 -5.77 10.71
N ASP A 161 -20.84 -6.61 10.46
CA ASP A 161 -20.65 -8.01 10.07
C ASP A 161 -20.04 -8.12 8.67
N LEU A 162 -18.99 -8.92 8.54
CA LEU A 162 -18.25 -9.16 7.29
C LEU A 162 -17.91 -10.64 7.16
N SER A 163 -17.84 -11.12 5.93
CA SER A 163 -17.45 -12.51 5.64
C SER A 163 -16.06 -12.84 6.18
N ALA A 164 -15.88 -14.12 6.56
CA ALA A 164 -14.59 -14.64 7.00
C ALA A 164 -13.48 -14.44 5.95
N ASP A 165 -12.26 -14.14 6.42
CA ASP A 165 -11.09 -14.11 5.55
C ASP A 165 -10.74 -15.52 5.05
N LYS A 166 -10.14 -15.62 3.87
CA LYS A 166 -9.90 -16.91 3.21
C LYS A 166 -8.52 -17.00 2.55
N ALA A 167 -8.03 -18.23 2.41
CA ALA A 167 -6.88 -18.51 1.57
C ALA A 167 -7.26 -18.44 0.08
N ILE A 168 -6.24 -18.31 -0.78
CA ILE A 168 -6.37 -18.64 -2.20
C ILE A 168 -6.12 -20.14 -2.36
N GLY A 169 -6.97 -20.81 -3.15
CA GLY A 169 -6.82 -22.23 -3.50
C GLY A 169 -5.84 -22.47 -4.64
#